data_AF-A0A948TEW3-F1
#
_entry.id   AF-A0A948TEW3-F1
#
_cell.length_a   1.000
_cell.length_b   1.000
_cell.length_c   1.000
_cell.angle_alpha   90.00
_cell.angle_beta   90.00
_cell.angle_gamma   90.00
#
_symmetry.space_group_name_H-M   'P 1'
#
loop_
_entity.id
_entity.type
_entity.pdbx_description
1 polymer ?
#
loop_
_entity_poly.entity_id
_entity_poly.type
_entity_poly.pdbx_seq_one_letter_code
_entity_poly.pdbx_strand_id
1 'polypeptide(L)'
;MVVTFLNDFYRWLCLQVNARFILITGIMRWQEISSFTGYDFDDLSIEPWYATLMGYTQEDLEGESLAPYMTLAAHRLGITTKELLEQLKRHYGGFCFDEDAAVKVYCPYSINKFFSPLAAKEFLVDPNWMPEFKPFWMNSSHVSASLQAYFCSLALSQQELSVLSRQEFELSYDELQEGSCLQKVTPQQLLVQSGYFSIKAITENTKGKPTDDRCYVCGVTNCEISEKFFEALSGCGVSCPSDKAQQSRKGQRRSRSRANATGL
;
A
#
# COMPACT_ATOMS: atom_id res chain seq x y z
N MET A 1 -7.27 -1.42 -28.41
CA MET A 1 -8.69 -1.09 -28.16
C MET A 1 -8.86 -0.30 -26.85
N VAL A 2 -8.50 -0.86 -25.68
CA VAL A 2 -8.64 -0.15 -24.38
C VAL A 2 -7.75 1.09 -24.26
N VAL A 3 -6.46 0.98 -24.61
CA VAL A 3 -5.51 2.10 -24.59
C VAL A 3 -6.01 3.28 -25.43
N THR A 4 -6.44 2.98 -26.67
CA THR A 4 -6.97 3.98 -27.60
C THR A 4 -8.22 4.69 -27.06
N PHE A 5 -9.14 3.94 -26.46
CA PHE A 5 -10.35 4.52 -25.86
C PHE A 5 -10.03 5.45 -24.67
N LEU A 6 -9.15 5.03 -23.76
CA LEU A 6 -8.74 5.85 -22.63
C LEU A 6 -8.04 7.14 -23.11
N ASN A 7 -7.18 7.02 -24.12
CA ASN A 7 -6.52 8.17 -24.73
C ASN A 7 -7.52 9.18 -25.30
N ASP A 8 -8.51 8.71 -26.06
CA ASP A 8 -9.55 9.58 -26.62
C ASP A 8 -10.41 10.23 -25.53
N PHE A 9 -10.75 9.48 -24.48
CA PHE A 9 -11.51 9.99 -23.34
C PHE A 9 -10.75 11.09 -22.58
N TYR A 10 -9.50 10.85 -22.21
CA TYR A 10 -8.70 11.85 -21.48
C TYR A 10 -8.41 13.08 -22.34
N ARG A 11 -8.15 12.90 -23.64
CA ARG A 11 -7.99 14.03 -24.57
C ARG A 11 -9.25 14.88 -24.65
N TRP A 12 -10.42 14.25 -24.74
CA TRP A 12 -11.70 14.95 -24.70
C TRP A 12 -11.90 15.70 -23.38
N LEU A 13 -11.63 15.04 -22.24
CA LEU A 13 -11.77 15.65 -20.92
C LEU A 13 -10.91 16.92 -20.78
N CYS A 14 -9.66 16.86 -21.24
CA CYS A 14 -8.73 17.99 -21.14
C CYS A 14 -9.14 19.17 -22.02
N LEU A 15 -9.67 18.90 -23.22
CA LEU A 15 -10.15 19.94 -24.15
C LEU A 15 -11.42 20.65 -23.65
N GLN A 16 -12.26 19.98 -22.87
CA GLN A 16 -13.57 20.52 -22.48
C GLN A 16 -13.57 21.18 -21.10
N VAL A 17 -12.73 20.72 -20.16
CA VAL A 17 -12.93 21.04 -18.73
C VAL A 17 -12.06 22.21 -18.24
N ASN A 18 -11.06 22.66 -19.00
CA ASN A 18 -10.07 23.67 -18.55
C ASN A 18 -9.61 23.39 -17.10
N ALA A 19 -9.36 22.12 -16.81
CA ALA A 19 -9.11 21.63 -15.47
C ALA A 19 -7.73 22.12 -14.99
N ARG A 20 -7.68 22.75 -13.82
CA ARG A 20 -6.42 23.17 -13.19
C ARG A 20 -5.72 22.02 -12.45
N PHE A 21 -6.46 20.99 -12.09
CA PHE A 21 -5.98 19.83 -11.34
C PHE A 21 -6.80 18.60 -11.73
N ILE A 22 -6.14 17.47 -11.93
CA ILE A 22 -6.77 16.19 -12.25
C ILE A 22 -6.17 15.14 -11.31
N LEU A 23 -7.04 14.49 -10.53
CA LEU A 23 -6.66 13.36 -9.71
C LEU A 23 -7.01 12.06 -10.44
N ILE A 24 -5.99 11.28 -10.80
CA ILE A 24 -6.15 9.97 -11.43
C ILE A 24 -5.68 8.92 -10.44
N THR A 25 -6.60 8.07 -9.98
CA THR A 25 -6.30 6.99 -9.03
C THR A 25 -6.43 5.63 -9.71
N GLY A 26 -5.54 4.70 -9.38
CA GLY A 26 -5.57 3.33 -9.91
C GLY A 26 -4.34 2.54 -9.51
N ILE A 27 -4.29 1.26 -9.91
CA ILE A 27 -3.17 0.36 -9.60
C ILE A 27 -1.93 0.68 -10.44
N MET A 28 -2.10 1.30 -11.61
CA MET A 28 -1.02 1.55 -12.56
C MET A 28 -0.83 3.04 -12.78
N ARG A 29 0.43 3.50 -12.74
CA ARG A 29 0.77 4.88 -13.11
C ARG A 29 0.81 5.00 -14.63
N TRP A 30 -0.03 5.88 -15.17
CA TRP A 30 -0.10 6.12 -16.61
C TRP A 30 0.63 7.42 -16.94
N GLN A 31 1.94 7.37 -17.19
CA GLN A 31 2.71 8.59 -17.53
C GLN A 31 2.58 9.00 -19.00
N GLU A 32 2.04 8.15 -19.87
CA GLU A 32 1.89 8.52 -21.29
C GLU A 32 0.68 9.43 -21.56
N ILE A 33 -0.04 9.93 -20.54
CA ILE A 33 -1.18 10.85 -20.75
C ILE A 33 -0.73 12.10 -21.51
N SER A 34 0.46 12.65 -21.22
CA SER A 34 0.97 13.84 -21.89
C SER A 34 1.20 13.60 -23.39
N SER A 35 1.91 12.52 -23.73
CA SER A 35 2.17 12.08 -25.10
C SER A 35 0.88 11.82 -25.92
N PHE A 36 -0.22 11.42 -25.26
CA PHE A 36 -1.48 11.10 -25.94
C PHE A 36 -2.50 12.24 -26.00
N THR A 37 -2.51 13.13 -25.01
CA THR A 37 -3.46 14.25 -24.96
C THR A 37 -2.95 15.46 -25.74
N GLY A 38 -1.64 15.55 -25.98
CA GLY A 38 -1.00 16.72 -26.58
C GLY A 38 -0.86 17.90 -25.61
N TYR A 39 -1.04 17.64 -24.31
CA TYR A 39 -0.88 18.59 -23.21
C TYR A 39 0.20 18.07 -22.26
N ASP A 40 1.13 18.92 -21.87
CA ASP A 40 2.08 18.59 -20.81
C ASP A 40 1.38 18.72 -19.45
N PHE A 41 1.32 17.60 -18.71
CA PHE A 41 0.88 17.57 -17.32
C PHE A 41 2.11 17.46 -16.43
N ASP A 42 2.14 18.26 -15.37
CA ASP A 42 3.08 18.05 -14.28
C ASP A 42 2.62 16.83 -13.47
N ASP A 43 3.48 15.81 -13.34
CA ASP A 43 3.21 14.64 -12.52
C ASP A 43 3.44 14.96 -11.05
N LEU A 44 2.37 15.23 -10.31
CA LEU A 44 2.40 15.57 -8.89
C LEU A 44 2.31 14.34 -7.97
N SER A 45 2.47 13.11 -8.50
CA SER A 45 2.18 11.88 -7.75
C SER A 45 3.05 11.68 -6.50
N ILE A 46 4.29 12.16 -6.54
CA ILE A 46 5.26 12.04 -5.44
C ILE A 46 5.51 13.37 -4.72
N GLU A 47 4.80 14.43 -5.10
CA GLU A 47 4.99 15.76 -4.53
C GLU A 47 4.53 15.81 -3.06
N PRO A 48 5.41 16.20 -2.11
CA PRO A 48 5.11 16.18 -0.68
C PRO A 48 3.86 16.98 -0.29
N TRP A 49 3.58 18.08 -1.02
CA TRP A 49 2.41 18.92 -0.76
C TRP A 49 1.07 18.22 -1.01
N TYR A 50 1.06 17.17 -1.83
CA TYR A 50 -0.13 16.40 -2.16
C TYR A 50 -0.17 15.03 -1.47
N ALA A 51 0.82 14.71 -0.63
CA ALA A 51 0.97 13.40 -0.01
C ALA A 51 -0.23 12.97 0.86
N THR A 52 -0.98 13.93 1.40
CA THR A 52 -2.16 13.68 2.24
C THR A 52 -3.43 13.35 1.45
N LEU A 53 -3.48 13.59 0.12
CA LEU A 53 -4.71 13.41 -0.67
C LEU A 53 -5.27 11.98 -0.62
N MET A 54 -4.41 10.99 -0.45
CA MET A 54 -4.74 9.58 -0.60
C MET A 54 -5.08 8.86 0.71
N GLY A 55 -5.11 9.57 1.84
CA GLY A 55 -5.34 8.93 3.13
C GLY A 55 -5.63 9.88 4.27
N TYR A 56 -6.05 9.31 5.40
CA TYR A 56 -6.16 10.08 6.64
C TYR A 56 -4.77 10.28 7.25
N THR A 57 -4.52 11.44 7.86
CA THR A 57 -3.33 11.72 8.66
C THR A 57 -3.54 11.29 10.12
N GLN A 58 -2.47 11.35 10.94
CA GLN A 58 -2.61 11.14 12.39
C GLN A 58 -3.51 12.22 12.98
N GLU A 59 -3.32 13.45 12.52
CA GLU A 59 -4.05 14.64 12.93
C GLU A 59 -5.53 14.52 12.59
N ASP A 60 -5.90 13.90 11.46
CA ASP A 60 -7.31 13.65 11.12
C ASP A 60 -7.97 12.70 12.12
N LEU A 61 -7.27 11.63 12.53
CA LEU A 61 -7.77 10.62 13.48
C LEU A 61 -7.90 11.17 14.90
N GLU A 62 -6.99 12.05 15.31
CA GLU A 62 -6.97 12.73 16.61
C GLU A 62 -7.77 14.04 16.63
N GLY A 63 -8.17 14.52 15.45
CA GLY A 63 -8.90 15.76 15.26
C GLY A 63 -10.35 15.66 15.69
N GLU A 64 -10.99 16.81 15.84
CA GLU A 64 -12.35 16.94 16.40
C GLU A 64 -13.40 16.10 15.68
N SER A 65 -13.21 15.84 14.38
CA SER A 65 -14.13 15.05 13.57
C SER A 65 -14.07 13.55 13.88
N LEU A 66 -12.89 12.97 14.17
CA LEU A 66 -12.74 11.52 14.39
C LEU A 66 -12.46 11.14 15.85
N ALA A 67 -11.95 12.06 16.67
CA ALA A 67 -11.64 11.80 18.07
C ALA A 67 -12.81 11.25 18.92
N PRO A 68 -14.07 11.72 18.74
CA PRO A 68 -15.21 11.12 19.44
C PRO A 68 -15.41 9.64 19.08
N TYR A 69 -15.21 9.30 17.81
CA TYR A 69 -15.33 7.93 17.32
C TYR A 69 -14.19 7.04 17.85
N MET A 70 -12.96 7.56 17.90
CA MET A 70 -11.83 6.86 18.50
C MET A 70 -12.07 6.54 19.97
N THR A 71 -12.59 7.52 20.73
CA THR A 71 -12.88 7.34 22.16
C THR A 71 -13.96 6.28 22.37
N LEU A 72 -15.03 6.31 21.59
CA LEU A 72 -16.09 5.30 21.63
C LEU A 72 -15.57 3.90 21.26
N ALA A 73 -14.75 3.82 20.21
CA ALA A 73 -14.16 2.57 19.76
C ALA A 73 -13.22 1.97 20.83
N ALA A 74 -12.36 2.79 21.41
CA ALA A 74 -11.44 2.39 22.47
C ALA A 74 -12.19 1.88 23.70
N HIS A 75 -13.24 2.59 24.14
CA HIS A 75 -14.11 2.16 25.23
C HIS A 75 -14.73 0.78 24.97
N ARG A 76 -15.23 0.52 23.75
CA ARG A 76 -15.81 -0.79 23.40
C ARG A 76 -14.77 -1.92 23.37
N LEU A 77 -13.57 -1.61 22.91
CA LEU A 77 -12.46 -2.56 22.89
C LEU A 77 -11.83 -2.77 24.27
N GLY A 78 -12.23 -1.98 25.28
CA GLY A 78 -11.67 -2.05 26.63
C GLY A 78 -10.20 -1.60 26.70
N ILE A 79 -9.77 -0.73 25.77
CA ILE A 79 -8.41 -0.19 25.68
C ILE A 79 -8.43 1.33 25.74
N THR A 80 -7.27 1.95 25.92
CA THR A 80 -7.14 3.41 25.85
C THR A 80 -7.18 3.90 24.41
N THR A 81 -7.60 5.15 24.19
CA THR A 81 -7.58 5.79 22.86
C THR A 81 -6.18 5.79 22.26
N LYS A 82 -5.15 5.96 23.09
CA LYS A 82 -3.75 5.91 22.66
C LYS A 82 -3.38 4.52 22.13
N GLU A 83 -3.71 3.46 22.87
CA GLU A 83 -3.45 2.08 22.42
C GLU A 83 -4.21 1.74 21.14
N LEU A 84 -5.44 2.24 20.99
CA LEU A 84 -6.20 2.09 19.75
C LEU A 84 -5.47 2.76 18.58
N LEU A 85 -5.08 4.04 18.71
CA LEU A 85 -4.36 4.77 17.66
C LEU A 85 -3.05 4.08 17.29
N GLU A 86 -2.31 3.55 18.26
CA GLU A 86 -1.08 2.76 18.01
C GLU A 86 -1.37 1.45 17.26
N GLN A 87 -2.49 0.78 17.55
CA GLN A 87 -2.92 -0.41 16.81
C GLN A 87 -3.34 -0.06 15.38
N LEU A 88 -4.15 0.99 15.19
CA LEU A 88 -4.55 1.47 13.86
C LEU A 88 -3.32 1.87 13.05
N LYS A 89 -2.33 2.54 13.66
CA LYS A 89 -1.09 2.95 12.98
C LYS A 89 -0.30 1.75 12.47
N ARG A 90 -0.18 0.71 13.29
CA ARG A 90 0.52 -0.53 12.93
C ARG A 90 -0.22 -1.34 11.86
N HIS A 91 -1.55 -1.41 11.94
CA HIS A 91 -2.35 -2.24 11.05
C HIS A 91 -2.74 -1.56 9.74
N TYR A 92 -3.00 -0.25 9.75
CA TYR A 92 -3.64 0.46 8.64
C TYR A 92 -2.90 1.73 8.18
N GLY A 93 -1.93 2.20 8.96
CA GLY A 93 -1.10 3.37 8.64
C GLY A 93 0.09 3.05 7.74
N GLY A 94 0.97 4.03 7.55
CA GLY A 94 2.30 3.82 6.99
C GLY A 94 2.41 3.85 5.47
N PHE A 95 1.34 4.25 4.77
CA PHE A 95 1.38 4.55 3.34
C PHE A 95 2.15 5.85 3.13
N CYS A 96 3.17 5.83 2.29
CA CYS A 96 4.01 6.98 2.00
C CYS A 96 4.51 6.85 0.56
N PHE A 97 4.21 7.88 -0.22
CA PHE A 97 4.48 7.96 -1.64
C PHE A 97 5.21 9.26 -2.01
N ASP A 98 5.46 10.13 -1.04
CA ASP A 98 6.16 11.39 -1.29
C ASP A 98 7.67 11.22 -1.35
N GLU A 99 8.31 12.04 -2.17
CA GLU A 99 9.76 12.00 -2.36
C GLU A 99 10.59 12.46 -1.17
N ASP A 100 9.97 13.09 -0.16
CA ASP A 100 10.62 13.46 1.10
C ASP A 100 10.49 12.38 2.18
N ALA A 101 9.77 11.29 1.90
CA ALA A 101 9.44 10.23 2.85
C ALA A 101 8.83 10.75 4.17
N ALA A 102 8.19 11.93 4.12
CA ALA A 102 7.83 12.71 5.28
C ALA A 102 6.42 12.40 5.76
N VAL A 103 5.48 12.20 4.83
CA VAL A 103 4.06 12.10 5.15
C VAL A 103 3.62 10.65 5.08
N LYS A 104 3.06 10.18 6.20
CA LYS A 104 2.53 8.82 6.33
C LYS A 104 1.03 8.89 6.60
N VAL A 105 0.25 8.30 5.71
CA VAL A 105 -1.20 8.28 5.80
C VAL A 105 -1.75 6.89 6.10
N TYR A 106 -3.00 6.88 6.51
CA TYR A 106 -3.82 5.70 6.75
C TYR A 106 -4.71 5.44 5.56
N CYS A 107 -4.85 4.16 5.20
CA CYS A 107 -5.76 3.74 4.13
C CYS A 107 -7.21 4.12 4.48
N PRO A 108 -7.89 4.96 3.67
CA PRO A 108 -9.28 5.35 3.94
C PRO A 108 -10.22 4.17 4.06
N TYR A 109 -10.03 3.16 3.21
CA TYR A 109 -10.81 1.93 3.24
C TYR A 109 -10.73 1.25 4.61
N SER A 110 -9.51 1.04 5.12
CA SER A 110 -9.28 0.24 6.32
C SER A 110 -9.82 0.94 7.56
N ILE A 111 -9.64 2.26 7.65
CA ILE A 111 -10.22 3.08 8.72
C ILE A 111 -11.75 3.08 8.64
N ASN A 112 -12.34 3.30 7.46
CA ASN A 112 -13.80 3.29 7.30
C ASN A 112 -14.40 1.90 7.63
N LYS A 113 -13.71 0.82 7.25
CA LYS A 113 -14.12 -0.55 7.58
C LYS A 113 -14.03 -0.83 9.08
N PHE A 114 -13.00 -0.31 9.76
CA PHE A 114 -12.91 -0.39 11.22
C PHE A 114 -14.11 0.29 11.91
N PHE A 115 -14.56 1.43 11.37
CA PHE A 115 -15.74 2.14 11.90
C PHE A 115 -17.09 1.55 11.51
N SER A 116 -17.17 0.72 10.48
CA SER A 116 -18.45 0.21 9.96
C SER A 116 -19.30 -0.54 11.02
N PRO A 117 -18.75 -1.47 11.84
CA PRO A 117 -19.52 -2.11 12.92
C PRO A 117 -19.94 -1.15 14.04
N LEU A 118 -19.22 -0.03 14.19
CA LEU A 118 -19.53 1.00 15.20
C LEU A 118 -20.71 1.89 14.77
N ALA A 119 -21.00 1.95 13.47
CA ALA A 119 -22.10 2.73 12.88
C ALA A 119 -23.48 2.05 12.95
N ALA A 120 -23.58 0.84 13.51
CA ALA A 120 -24.86 0.16 13.70
C ALA A 120 -25.80 0.96 14.63
N LYS A 121 -27.05 1.16 14.18
CA LYS A 121 -28.06 2.06 14.75
C LYS A 121 -28.37 1.89 16.24
N GLU A 122 -28.09 0.73 16.82
CA GLU A 122 -28.39 0.42 18.23
C GLU A 122 -27.61 1.27 19.24
N PHE A 123 -26.60 2.04 18.80
CA PHE A 123 -25.69 2.73 19.72
C PHE A 123 -25.40 4.19 19.34
N LEU A 124 -26.24 4.79 18.49
CA LEU A 124 -26.18 6.21 18.19
C LEU A 124 -26.77 7.00 19.37
N VAL A 125 -25.98 7.89 19.97
CA VAL A 125 -26.47 8.85 20.98
C VAL A 125 -27.52 9.79 20.37
N ASP A 126 -27.41 10.04 19.05
CA ASP A 126 -28.44 10.69 18.23
C ASP A 126 -28.55 9.96 16.88
N PRO A 127 -29.70 9.31 16.59
CA PRO A 127 -29.98 8.66 15.30
C PRO A 127 -29.89 9.59 14.08
N ASN A 128 -29.98 10.91 14.27
CA ASN A 128 -29.97 11.92 13.20
C ASN A 128 -28.59 12.53 12.95
N TRP A 129 -27.61 12.35 13.85
CA TRP A 129 -26.29 12.98 13.73
C TRP A 129 -25.22 12.06 13.14
N MET A 130 -25.48 10.75 13.06
CA MET A 130 -24.53 9.80 12.49
C MET A 130 -24.87 9.53 11.02
N PRO A 131 -24.15 10.12 10.04
CA PRO A 131 -24.23 9.63 8.68
C PRO A 131 -23.79 8.17 8.69
N GLU A 132 -24.71 7.29 8.31
CA GLU A 132 -24.46 5.87 8.09
C GLU A 132 -23.17 5.75 7.24
N PHE A 133 -22.10 5.19 7.80
CA PHE A 133 -20.87 4.88 7.04
C PHE A 133 -21.21 3.78 6.04
N LYS A 134 -21.81 4.17 4.91
CA LYS A 134 -22.25 3.25 3.87
C LYS A 134 -21.04 2.59 3.22
N PRO A 135 -21.13 1.31 2.85
CA PRO A 135 -20.04 0.53 2.28
C PRO A 135 -19.61 0.94 0.86
N PHE A 136 -19.82 2.18 0.45
CA PHE A 136 -19.58 2.67 -0.92
C PHE A 136 -18.14 2.41 -1.40
N TRP A 137 -17.15 2.59 -0.52
CA TRP A 137 -15.74 2.32 -0.80
C TRP A 137 -15.28 0.90 -0.39
N MET A 138 -16.17 0.06 0.16
CA MET A 138 -15.78 -1.15 0.92
C MET A 138 -15.59 -2.45 0.09
N ASN A 139 -15.67 -2.40 -1.24
CA ASN A 139 -15.58 -3.61 -2.08
C ASN A 139 -14.17 -3.96 -2.61
N SER A 140 -13.14 -3.16 -2.35
CA SER A 140 -11.81 -3.33 -2.98
C SER A 140 -10.63 -3.25 -2.00
N SER A 141 -10.46 -4.27 -1.14
CA SER A 141 -9.29 -4.40 -0.23
C SER A 141 -8.51 -5.71 -0.37
N HIS A 142 -8.66 -6.41 -1.49
CA HIS A 142 -7.95 -7.64 -1.77
C HIS A 142 -6.81 -7.38 -2.75
N VAL A 143 -5.81 -8.28 -2.73
CA VAL A 143 -4.83 -8.32 -3.82
C VAL A 143 -5.60 -8.44 -5.12
N SER A 144 -5.45 -7.45 -6.01
CA SER A 144 -6.15 -7.48 -7.29
C SER A 144 -5.86 -8.82 -7.97
N ALA A 145 -6.91 -9.55 -8.36
CA ALA A 145 -6.76 -10.84 -9.04
C ALA A 145 -5.83 -10.72 -10.25
N SER A 146 -5.82 -9.55 -10.90
CA SER A 146 -4.91 -9.22 -11.99
C SER A 146 -3.44 -9.13 -11.55
N LEU A 147 -3.16 -8.56 -10.37
CA LEU A 147 -1.81 -8.54 -9.79
C LEU A 147 -1.36 -9.94 -9.42
N GLN A 148 -2.23 -10.73 -8.78
CA GLN A 148 -1.93 -12.12 -8.44
C GLN A 148 -1.63 -12.94 -9.72
N ALA A 149 -2.47 -12.81 -10.75
CA ALA A 149 -2.26 -13.46 -12.04
C ALA A 149 -0.96 -13.00 -12.70
N TYR A 150 -0.63 -11.71 -12.64
CA TYR A 150 0.64 -11.18 -13.15
C TYR A 150 1.83 -11.85 -12.45
N PHE A 151 1.89 -11.80 -11.12
CA PHE A 151 2.98 -12.42 -10.34
C PHE A 151 3.09 -13.92 -10.56
N CYS A 152 1.98 -14.65 -10.61
CA CYS A 152 1.99 -16.09 -10.88
C CYS A 152 2.33 -16.43 -12.35
N SER A 153 2.11 -15.50 -13.30
CA SER A 153 2.48 -15.67 -14.71
C SER A 153 3.96 -15.35 -14.99
N LEU A 154 4.59 -14.54 -14.15
CA LEU A 154 6.01 -14.29 -14.23
C LEU A 154 6.75 -15.59 -13.85
N ALA A 155 7.56 -16.10 -14.77
CA ALA A 155 8.55 -17.13 -14.48
C ALA A 155 9.70 -16.53 -13.66
N LEU A 156 9.38 -16.02 -12.48
CA LEU A 156 10.29 -15.31 -11.59
C LEU A 156 11.51 -16.19 -11.31
N SER A 157 12.69 -15.62 -11.50
CA SER A 157 13.92 -16.26 -11.08
C SER A 157 13.94 -16.44 -9.56
N GLN A 158 14.76 -17.38 -9.08
CA GLN A 158 14.96 -17.58 -7.64
C GLN A 158 15.46 -16.30 -6.94
N GLN A 159 16.17 -15.44 -7.68
CA GLN A 159 16.65 -14.14 -7.21
C GLN A 159 15.51 -13.15 -7.03
N GLU A 160 14.59 -13.02 -7.98
CA GLU A 160 13.41 -12.14 -7.85
C GLU A 160 12.46 -12.60 -6.75
N LEU A 161 12.19 -13.90 -6.66
CA LEU A 161 11.44 -14.48 -5.54
C LEU A 161 12.10 -14.19 -4.20
N SER A 162 13.44 -14.22 -4.14
CA SER A 162 14.16 -13.88 -2.92
C SER A 162 14.02 -12.41 -2.54
N VAL A 163 13.97 -11.50 -3.52
CA VAL A 163 13.78 -10.06 -3.29
C VAL A 163 12.34 -9.77 -2.86
N LEU A 164 11.35 -10.39 -3.48
CA LEU A 164 9.93 -10.29 -3.06
C LEU A 164 9.68 -10.90 -1.68
N SER A 165 10.54 -11.84 -1.26
CA SER A 165 10.54 -12.39 0.10
C SER A 165 11.32 -11.54 1.10
N ARG A 166 12.02 -10.47 0.67
CA ARG A 166 12.61 -9.48 1.58
C ARG A 166 11.52 -8.51 2.03
N GLN A 167 11.64 -8.00 3.25
CA GLN A 167 10.71 -6.98 3.76
C GLN A 167 10.96 -5.61 3.14
N GLU A 168 12.16 -5.38 2.60
CA GLU A 168 12.61 -4.10 2.06
C GLU A 168 13.52 -4.29 0.84
N PHE A 169 13.48 -3.33 -0.07
CA PHE A 169 14.38 -3.18 -1.22
C PHE A 169 14.61 -1.69 -1.51
N GLU A 170 15.62 -1.39 -2.32
CA GLU A 170 15.94 -0.02 -2.73
C GLU A 170 15.52 0.21 -4.19
N LEU A 171 14.99 1.40 -4.46
CA LEU A 171 14.78 1.94 -5.80
C LEU A 171 15.45 3.32 -5.90
N SER A 172 16.12 3.60 -7.01
CA SER A 172 16.55 4.96 -7.34
C SER A 172 15.35 5.86 -7.67
N TYR A 173 15.56 7.18 -7.64
CA TYR A 173 14.56 8.15 -8.10
C TYR A 173 14.04 7.85 -9.51
N ASP A 174 14.94 7.62 -10.46
CA ASP A 174 14.58 7.33 -11.85
C ASP A 174 13.77 6.02 -11.94
N GLU A 175 14.14 4.96 -11.21
CA GLU A 175 13.34 3.73 -11.17
C GLU A 175 11.94 3.96 -10.57
N LEU A 176 11.80 4.80 -9.55
CA LEU A 176 10.48 5.17 -9.04
C LEU A 176 9.67 5.96 -10.09
N GLN A 177 10.35 6.75 -10.93
CA GLN A 177 9.76 7.56 -12.00
C GLN A 177 9.54 6.85 -13.35
N GLU A 178 10.14 5.69 -13.61
CA GLU A 178 10.05 5.03 -14.93
C GLU A 178 9.01 3.89 -15.02
N GLY A 179 8.30 3.56 -13.95
CA GLY A 179 7.39 2.40 -13.87
C GLY A 179 6.08 2.47 -14.69
N SER A 180 6.01 3.26 -15.76
CA SER A 180 4.78 3.54 -16.51
C SER A 180 4.42 2.53 -17.61
N CYS A 181 5.35 1.65 -18.00
CA CYS A 181 5.11 0.64 -19.04
C CYS A 181 4.98 -0.78 -18.44
N LEU A 182 3.81 -1.40 -18.57
CA LEU A 182 3.53 -2.78 -18.13
C LEU A 182 4.53 -3.84 -18.61
N GLN A 183 5.17 -3.61 -19.76
CA GLN A 183 6.14 -4.54 -20.35
C GLN A 183 7.56 -4.38 -19.79
N LYS A 184 7.86 -3.23 -19.18
CA LYS A 184 9.19 -2.88 -18.65
C LYS A 184 9.21 -2.67 -17.14
N VAL A 185 8.04 -2.56 -16.51
CA VAL A 185 7.92 -2.39 -15.05
C VAL A 185 8.45 -3.62 -14.34
N THR A 186 9.36 -3.40 -13.41
CA THR A 186 9.87 -4.45 -12.54
C THR A 186 8.81 -4.83 -11.50
N PRO A 187 8.85 -6.06 -10.98
CA PRO A 187 7.99 -6.48 -9.88
C PRO A 187 8.04 -5.50 -8.68
N GLN A 188 9.22 -4.98 -8.35
CA GLN A 188 9.44 -4.02 -7.25
C GLN A 188 8.71 -2.69 -7.48
N GLN A 189 8.87 -2.10 -8.66
CA GLN A 189 8.16 -0.86 -9.02
C GLN A 189 6.65 -1.06 -8.94
N LEU A 190 6.15 -2.19 -9.43
CA LEU A 190 4.71 -2.50 -9.38
C LEU A 190 4.19 -2.62 -7.94
N LEU A 191 4.97 -3.21 -7.03
CA LEU A 191 4.60 -3.31 -5.62
C LEU A 191 4.48 -1.95 -4.93
N VAL A 192 5.35 -1.00 -5.29
CA VAL A 192 5.28 0.37 -4.77
C VAL A 192 4.08 1.10 -5.36
N GLN A 193 3.88 1.04 -6.67
CA GLN A 193 2.75 1.69 -7.35
C GLN A 193 1.39 1.19 -6.87
N SER A 194 1.29 -0.09 -6.54
CA SER A 194 0.05 -0.70 -6.05
C SER A 194 -0.13 -0.60 -4.52
N GLY A 195 0.82 0.01 -3.81
CA GLY A 195 0.73 0.28 -2.38
C GLY A 195 1.03 -0.90 -1.45
N TYR A 196 1.50 -2.05 -1.97
CA TYR A 196 1.98 -3.15 -1.10
C TYR A 196 3.25 -2.76 -0.36
N PHE A 197 4.10 -2.01 -1.05
CA PHE A 197 5.30 -1.42 -0.50
C PHE A 197 5.15 0.10 -0.53
N SER A 198 5.66 0.76 0.51
CA SER A 198 5.68 2.22 0.64
C SER A 198 7.09 2.69 0.95
N ILE A 199 7.38 3.95 0.67
CA ILE A 199 8.65 4.57 1.01
C ILE A 199 8.80 4.60 2.55
N LYS A 200 9.94 4.13 3.05
CA LYS A 200 10.26 4.07 4.48
C LYS A 200 11.32 5.09 4.88
N ALA A 201 12.30 5.30 4.00
CA ALA A 201 13.40 6.23 4.19
C ALA A 201 14.03 6.60 2.84
N ILE A 202 14.80 7.69 2.85
CA ILE A 202 15.65 8.12 1.74
C ILE A 202 17.10 7.83 2.13
N THR A 203 17.87 7.36 1.17
CA THR A 203 19.30 7.12 1.28
C THR A 203 20.03 7.79 0.12
N GLU A 204 21.33 8.02 0.30
CA GLU A 204 22.18 8.50 -0.78
C GLU A 204 22.48 7.36 -1.76
N ASN A 205 22.40 7.68 -3.06
CA ASN A 205 22.65 6.72 -4.10
C ASN A 205 24.15 6.38 -4.16
N THR A 206 24.47 5.11 -3.89
CA THR A 206 25.84 4.57 -4.01
C THR A 206 26.11 3.93 -5.38
N LYS A 207 25.10 3.87 -6.26
CA LYS A 207 25.16 3.30 -7.62
C LYS A 207 25.16 4.45 -8.63
N GLY A 208 26.36 4.79 -9.10
CA GLY A 208 26.65 6.01 -9.85
C GLY A 208 25.70 6.37 -11.00
N LYS A 209 25.40 7.68 -11.04
CA LYS A 209 24.76 8.53 -12.05
C LYS A 209 23.34 8.18 -12.50
N PRO A 210 22.33 8.59 -11.73
CA PRO A 210 21.05 9.07 -12.24
C PRO A 210 21.03 10.60 -12.31
N THR A 211 19.93 11.17 -12.79
CA THR A 211 19.67 12.62 -12.75
C THR A 211 19.48 13.19 -11.33
N ASP A 212 19.32 12.31 -10.34
CA ASP A 212 19.08 12.61 -8.93
C ASP A 212 19.80 11.57 -8.04
N ASP A 213 20.47 12.04 -6.98
CA ASP A 213 21.26 11.19 -6.07
C ASP A 213 20.41 10.49 -4.99
N ARG A 214 19.07 10.64 -5.01
CA ARG A 214 18.17 10.01 -4.04
C ARG A 214 17.91 8.53 -4.38
N CYS A 215 18.00 7.70 -3.35
CA CYS A 215 17.49 6.32 -3.32
C CYS A 215 16.40 6.19 -2.25
N TYR A 216 15.43 5.32 -2.50
CA TYR A 216 14.30 5.08 -1.64
C TYR A 216 14.35 3.65 -1.10
N VAL A 217 14.34 3.53 0.23
CA VAL A 217 14.10 2.24 0.89
C VAL A 217 12.60 2.01 0.92
N CYS A 218 12.13 1.07 0.10
CA CYS A 218 10.73 0.68 0.02
C CYS A 218 10.51 -0.59 0.82
N GLY A 219 9.49 -0.60 1.67
CA GLY A 219 9.17 -1.74 2.54
C GLY A 219 7.68 -2.00 2.64
N VAL A 220 7.32 -3.19 3.11
CA VAL A 220 5.91 -3.57 3.32
C VAL A 220 5.19 -2.49 4.13
N THR A 221 4.03 -2.05 3.64
CA THR A 221 3.36 -0.85 4.17
C THR A 221 2.98 -1.00 5.64
N ASN A 222 2.22 -2.04 5.98
CA ASN A 222 1.69 -2.31 7.31
C ASN A 222 1.32 -3.80 7.49
N CYS A 223 0.81 -4.15 8.68
CA CYS A 223 0.44 -5.53 8.99
C CYS A 223 -0.68 -6.07 8.09
N GLU A 224 -1.74 -5.30 7.82
CA GLU A 224 -2.85 -5.75 6.97
C GLU A 224 -2.35 -6.15 5.57
N ILE A 225 -1.54 -5.28 4.97
CA ILE A 225 -0.96 -5.49 3.65
C ILE A 225 -0.01 -6.68 3.68
N SER A 226 0.85 -6.78 4.70
CA SER A 226 1.78 -7.91 4.85
C SER A 226 1.06 -9.25 4.87
N GLU A 227 0.02 -9.39 5.70
CA GLU A 227 -0.72 -10.64 5.88
C GLU A 227 -1.38 -11.06 4.56
N LYS A 228 -2.13 -10.15 3.93
CA LYS A 228 -2.85 -10.41 2.67
C LYS A 228 -1.90 -10.67 1.50
N PHE A 229 -0.79 -9.95 1.43
CA PHE A 229 0.18 -10.06 0.35
C PHE A 229 0.83 -11.46 0.32
N PHE A 230 1.36 -11.91 1.46
CA PHE A 230 2.00 -13.22 1.55
C PHE A 230 0.99 -14.36 1.45
N GLU A 231 -0.23 -14.18 1.94
CA GLU A 231 -1.32 -15.15 1.73
C GLU A 231 -1.62 -15.33 0.24
N ALA A 232 -1.83 -14.22 -0.49
CA ALA A 232 -2.18 -14.26 -1.92
C ALA A 232 -1.07 -14.84 -2.79
N LEU A 233 0.20 -14.61 -2.45
CA LEU A 233 1.35 -15.07 -3.24
C LEU A 233 1.98 -16.38 -2.74
N SER A 234 1.45 -16.97 -1.67
CA SER A 234 1.88 -18.27 -1.16
C SER A 234 1.84 -19.36 -2.24
N GLY A 235 0.80 -19.34 -3.09
CA GLY A 235 0.65 -20.24 -4.23
C GLY A 235 1.64 -20.02 -5.37
N CYS A 236 2.27 -18.84 -5.45
CA CYS A 236 3.30 -18.49 -6.43
C CYS A 236 4.74 -18.70 -5.89
N GLY A 237 4.90 -19.28 -4.68
CA GLY A 237 6.21 -19.58 -4.09
C GLY A 237 6.88 -18.45 -3.29
N VAL A 238 6.16 -17.34 -3.07
CA VAL A 238 6.60 -16.23 -2.19
C VAL A 238 6.16 -16.55 -0.76
N SER A 239 7.07 -16.47 0.21
CA SER A 239 6.78 -16.78 1.61
C SER A 239 7.21 -15.66 2.53
N CYS A 240 6.47 -15.47 3.63
CA CYS A 240 6.81 -14.48 4.62
C CYS A 240 8.14 -14.85 5.30
N PRO A 241 9.10 -13.92 5.48
CA PRO A 241 10.38 -14.24 6.11
C PRO A 241 10.25 -14.75 7.56
N SER A 242 9.17 -14.40 8.27
CA SER A 242 8.88 -14.94 9.61
C SER A 242 8.57 -16.45 9.62
N ASP A 243 8.08 -17.02 8.51
CA ASP A 243 7.81 -18.46 8.38
C ASP A 243 9.09 -19.29 8.28
N LYS A 244 10.15 -18.75 7.66
CA LYS A 244 11.46 -19.43 7.58
C LYS A 244 12.11 -19.57 8.96
N ALA A 245 11.94 -18.58 9.84
CA ALA A 245 12.42 -18.64 11.22
C ALA A 245 11.66 -19.68 12.06
N GLN A 246 10.36 -19.86 11.83
CA GLN A 246 9.54 -20.87 12.51
C GLN A 246 9.77 -22.29 11.98
N GLN A 247 10.01 -22.46 10.68
CA GLN A 247 10.34 -23.76 10.08
C GLN A 247 11.74 -24.25 10.49
N SER A 248 12.74 -23.36 10.59
CA SER A 248 14.06 -23.67 11.16
C SER A 248 13.97 -24.16 12.61
N ARG A 249 13.15 -23.49 13.45
CA ARG A 249 12.89 -23.91 14.85
C ARG A 249 12.15 -25.24 14.95
N LYS A 250 11.20 -25.53 14.04
CA LYS A 250 10.50 -26.84 13.98
C LYS A 250 11.43 -27.96 13.49
N GLY A 251 12.37 -27.68 12.57
CA GLY A 251 13.40 -28.62 12.11
C GLY A 251 14.44 -28.97 13.19
N GLN A 252 14.88 -27.99 13.98
CA GLN A 252 15.75 -28.21 15.14
C GLN A 252 15.05 -28.97 16.28
N ARG A 253 13.75 -28.76 16.49
CA ARG A 253 12.97 -29.56 17.47
C ARG A 253 12.78 -31.01 17.02
N ARG A 254 12.58 -31.27 15.72
CA ARG A 254 12.45 -32.64 15.18
C ARG A 254 13.77 -33.42 15.19
N SER A 255 14.91 -32.77 14.95
CA SER A 255 16.23 -33.42 15.02
C SER A 255 16.64 -33.78 16.46
N ARG A 256 16.36 -32.90 17.45
CA ARG A 256 16.55 -33.22 18.88
C ARG A 256 15.63 -34.34 19.38
N SER A 257 14.39 -34.40 18.89
CA SER A 257 13.45 -35.48 19.21
C SER A 257 13.85 -36.84 18.64
N ARG A 258 14.50 -36.88 17.45
CA ARG A 258 15.01 -38.14 16.88
C ARG A 258 16.28 -38.66 17.55
N ALA A 259 17.16 -37.76 18.00
CA ALA A 259 18.38 -38.14 18.73
C ALA A 259 18.08 -38.79 20.10
N ASN A 260 16.99 -38.38 20.77
CA ASN A 260 16.57 -38.97 22.05
C ASN A 260 15.76 -40.27 21.92
N ALA A 261 15.36 -40.67 20.71
CA ALA A 261 14.55 -41.87 20.46
C ALA A 261 15.35 -43.07 19.94
N THR A 262 16.67 -42.92 19.76
CA THR A 262 17.57 -43.96 19.23
C THR A 262 18.61 -44.44 20.25
N GLY A 263 18.52 -43.98 21.49
CA GLY A 263 19.35 -44.44 22.61
C GLY A 263 18.51 -45.08 23.70
N LEU A 264 18.00 -46.28 23.44
CA LEU A 264 17.60 -47.32 24.40
C LEU A 264 17.46 -48.65 23.65
#